data_AF-A0A354D194-F1
#
_entry.id   AF-A0A354D194-F1
#
_cell.length_a   1.000
_cell.length_b   1.000
_cell.length_c   1.000
_cell.angle_alpha   90.00
_cell.angle_beta   90.00
_cell.angle_gamma   90.00
#
_symmetry.space_group_name_H-M   'P 1'
#
loop_
_entity.id
_entity.type
_entity.pdbx_description
1 polymer ?
#
loop_
_entity_poly.entity_id
_entity_poly.type
_entity_poly.pdbx_seq_one_letter_code
_entity_poly.pdbx_strand_id
1 'polypeptide(L)'
;MKQDDRGVSLVEILIATAILVICVVPLFKSMILTVQTNARSRVLLAATSAGEAVLEDLKADGMEAFIRDKDSKSISDVGYIEEDGKKTGYKFTYPEYESDGKKFAVTVEVRPYQNTENADADYNKKEVVDLKRIDLSKDGVYVQDDKIIEEDFIKAVSENKVQADQKDTVLKNLDIRWNYVVAADKNQQNIWQNVSYYYNGILLGEHPMLLYDSRQAGGTLENLYICFEPNAKNTITVQNKDDYPLNLFLIKQGDQAAKVEVHLVGTKEKEHFGEEQDPDFTKGIRIRANFTDADTPLFYYKGRGSETSLNQSQLEKYFGLSGLDGKRVHTRLYDVTVKVNRENKEITTLTGTVTR
;
A
#
# COMPACT_ATOMS: atom_id res chain seq x y z
N MET A 1 45.00 -78.29 9.23
CA MET A 1 43.79 -77.49 9.52
C MET A 1 42.60 -78.26 9.00
N LYS A 2 41.76 -78.83 9.87
CA LYS A 2 40.51 -79.49 9.45
C LYS A 2 39.48 -78.39 9.18
N GLN A 3 38.93 -78.32 7.97
CA GLN A 3 37.72 -77.55 7.69
C GLN A 3 36.57 -78.20 8.47
N ASP A 4 35.98 -77.43 9.40
CA ASP A 4 34.79 -77.81 10.14
C ASP A 4 33.58 -77.50 9.23
N ASP A 5 33.27 -78.41 8.30
CA ASP A 5 32.08 -78.33 7.44
C ASP A 5 30.83 -78.72 8.26
N ARG A 6 30.52 -77.94 9.30
CA ARG A 6 29.20 -77.99 9.94
C ARG A 6 28.22 -77.35 8.98
N GLY A 7 27.57 -78.19 8.16
CA GLY A 7 26.45 -77.78 7.35
C GLY A 7 25.42 -77.06 8.22
N VAL A 8 24.96 -75.89 7.76
CA VAL A 8 23.96 -75.08 8.47
C VAL A 8 22.72 -75.94 8.70
N SER A 9 22.26 -76.03 9.95
CA SER A 9 21.05 -76.80 10.26
C SER A 9 19.85 -76.18 9.55
N LEU A 10 18.92 -77.02 9.07
CA LEU A 10 17.65 -76.56 8.47
C LEU A 10 16.91 -75.59 9.42
N VAL A 11 17.03 -75.82 10.73
CA VAL A 11 16.44 -74.98 11.78
C VAL A 11 17.13 -73.62 11.87
N GLU A 12 18.46 -73.55 11.73
CA GLU A 12 19.21 -72.29 11.75
C GLU A 12 18.89 -71.44 10.51
N ILE A 13 18.75 -72.07 9.33
CA ILE A 13 18.30 -71.37 8.11
C ILE A 13 16.88 -70.83 8.31
N LEU A 14 15.99 -71.61 8.91
CA LEU A 14 14.60 -71.22 9.13
C LEU A 14 14.48 -70.05 10.12
N ILE A 15 15.22 -70.09 11.24
CA ILE A 15 15.26 -69.00 12.23
C ILE A 15 15.90 -67.74 11.62
N ALA A 16 17.04 -67.87 10.93
CA ALA A 16 17.69 -66.74 10.29
C ALA A 16 16.81 -66.08 9.23
N THR A 17 16.10 -66.87 8.43
CA THR A 17 15.14 -66.37 7.44
C THR A 17 13.94 -65.69 8.09
N ALA A 18 13.41 -66.26 9.19
CA ALA A 18 12.31 -65.66 9.93
C ALA A 18 12.69 -64.29 10.52
N ILE A 19 13.87 -64.20 11.18
CA ILE A 19 14.38 -62.93 11.73
C ILE A 19 14.62 -61.92 10.60
N LEU A 20 15.22 -62.35 9.49
CA LEU A 20 15.46 -61.50 8.33
C LEU A 20 14.15 -60.91 7.79
N VAL A 21 13.11 -61.73 7.59
CA VAL A 21 11.81 -61.27 7.09
C VAL A 21 11.15 -60.30 8.08
N ILE A 22 11.22 -60.58 9.39
CA ILE A 22 10.70 -59.70 10.44
C ILE A 22 11.38 -58.32 10.41
N CYS A 23 12.69 -58.27 10.14
CA CYS A 23 13.45 -57.00 10.06
C CYS A 23 13.26 -56.27 8.73
N VAL A 24 13.19 -57.00 7.62
CA VAL A 24 13.23 -56.43 6.27
C VAL A 24 11.88 -55.86 5.84
N VAL A 25 10.76 -56.47 6.23
CA VAL A 25 9.42 -55.99 5.85
C VAL A 25 9.12 -54.57 6.38
N PRO A 26 9.36 -54.24 7.67
CA PRO A 26 9.20 -52.88 8.17
C PRO A 26 10.14 -51.88 7.50
N LEU A 27 11.37 -52.29 7.19
CA LEU A 27 12.37 -51.44 6.54
C LEU A 27 11.97 -51.06 5.11
N PHE A 28 11.49 -52.03 4.31
CA PHE A 28 10.94 -51.74 2.98
C PHE A 28 9.70 -50.85 3.04
N LYS A 29 8.78 -51.11 3.99
CA LYS A 29 7.59 -50.26 4.16
C LYS A 29 7.98 -48.83 4.51
N SER A 30 8.98 -48.64 5.37
CA SER A 30 9.54 -47.32 5.71
C SER A 30 10.16 -46.64 4.49
N MET A 31 11.02 -47.34 3.72
CA MET A 31 11.63 -46.78 2.51
C MET A 31 10.60 -46.39 1.44
N ILE A 32 9.59 -47.23 1.20
CA ILE A 32 8.50 -46.92 0.25
C ILE A 32 7.73 -45.69 0.73
N LEU A 33 7.42 -45.60 2.03
CA LEU A 33 6.75 -44.44 2.60
C LEU A 33 7.60 -43.18 2.46
N THR A 34 8.91 -43.25 2.70
CA THR A 34 9.84 -42.13 2.51
C THR A 34 9.90 -41.68 1.06
N VAL A 35 10.00 -42.60 0.09
CA VAL A 35 10.00 -42.27 -1.34
C VAL A 35 8.67 -41.63 -1.75
N GLN A 36 7.55 -42.18 -1.31
CA GLN A 36 6.22 -41.61 -1.58
C GLN A 36 6.07 -40.22 -0.94
N THR A 37 6.55 -40.05 0.29
CA THR A 37 6.51 -38.77 1.01
C THR A 37 7.36 -37.73 0.30
N ASN A 38 8.59 -38.07 -0.10
CA ASN A 38 9.47 -37.17 -0.86
C ASN A 38 8.88 -36.79 -2.22
N ALA A 39 8.26 -37.75 -2.92
CA ALA A 39 7.56 -37.48 -4.17
C ALA A 39 6.38 -36.52 -3.95
N ARG A 40 5.56 -36.74 -2.91
CA ARG A 40 4.46 -35.83 -2.52
C ARG A 40 4.97 -34.45 -2.15
N SER A 41 6.03 -34.34 -1.35
CA SER A 41 6.64 -33.06 -0.97
C SER A 41 7.15 -32.29 -2.19
N ARG A 42 7.78 -32.96 -3.16
CA ARG A 42 8.18 -32.32 -4.42
C ARG A 42 7.00 -31.85 -5.26
N VAL A 43 5.88 -32.58 -5.24
CA VAL A 43 4.65 -32.14 -5.93
C VAL A 43 4.04 -30.94 -5.23
N LEU A 44 4.00 -30.95 -3.89
CA LEU A 44 3.51 -29.84 -3.09
C LEU A 44 4.35 -28.57 -3.30
N LEU A 45 5.68 -28.67 -3.25
CA LEU A 45 6.58 -27.54 -3.51
C LEU A 45 6.37 -26.95 -4.90
N ALA A 46 6.33 -27.80 -5.94
CA ALA A 46 6.08 -27.34 -7.31
C ALA A 46 4.69 -26.66 -7.45
N ALA A 47 3.67 -27.18 -6.76
CA ALA A 47 2.34 -26.59 -6.73
C ALA A 47 2.32 -25.23 -6.01
N THR A 48 3.01 -25.12 -4.87
CA THR A 48 3.16 -23.86 -4.14
C THR A 48 3.87 -22.82 -4.99
N SER A 49 5.00 -23.16 -5.63
CA SER A 49 5.70 -22.23 -6.52
C SER A 49 4.87 -21.79 -7.72
N ALA A 50 4.02 -22.68 -8.27
CA ALA A 50 3.08 -22.32 -9.33
C ALA A 50 2.05 -21.28 -8.86
N GLY A 51 1.49 -21.49 -7.67
CA GLY A 51 0.52 -20.56 -7.09
C GLY A 51 1.15 -19.22 -6.67
N GLU A 52 2.38 -19.24 -6.13
CA GLU A 52 3.12 -18.04 -5.75
C GLU A 52 3.48 -17.19 -6.97
N ALA A 53 3.97 -17.80 -8.05
CA ALA A 53 4.28 -17.08 -9.29
C ALA A 53 3.04 -16.36 -9.85
N VAL A 54 1.90 -17.06 -9.92
CA VAL A 54 0.63 -16.45 -10.36
C VAL A 54 0.19 -15.31 -9.41
N LEU A 55 0.41 -15.45 -8.10
CA LEU A 55 0.09 -14.41 -7.14
C LEU A 55 1.04 -13.20 -7.26
N GLU A 56 2.33 -13.41 -7.52
CA GLU A 56 3.31 -12.35 -7.74
C GLU A 56 3.04 -11.57 -9.03
N ASP A 57 2.73 -12.27 -10.13
CA ASP A 57 2.35 -11.63 -11.39
C ASP A 57 1.12 -10.72 -11.21
N LEU A 58 0.12 -11.20 -10.46
CA LEU A 58 -1.07 -10.41 -10.13
C LEU A 58 -0.77 -9.20 -9.24
N LYS A 59 0.23 -9.29 -8.35
CA LYS A 59 0.68 -8.17 -7.51
C LYS A 59 1.49 -7.15 -8.31
N ALA A 60 2.32 -7.60 -9.25
CA ALA A 60 3.23 -6.75 -10.00
C ALA A 60 2.51 -5.91 -11.06
N ASP A 61 1.62 -6.52 -11.84
CA ASP A 61 0.97 -5.86 -12.98
C ASP A 61 -0.39 -5.24 -12.62
N GLY A 62 -0.95 -5.59 -11.46
CA GLY A 62 -2.27 -5.16 -11.01
C GLY A 62 -3.41 -5.84 -11.78
N MET A 63 -4.58 -5.91 -11.15
CA MET A 63 -5.72 -6.68 -11.67
C MET A 63 -6.22 -6.18 -13.05
N GLU A 64 -6.01 -4.91 -13.39
CA GLU A 64 -6.45 -4.34 -14.68
C GLU A 64 -5.55 -4.69 -15.87
N ALA A 65 -4.23 -4.76 -15.70
CA ALA A 65 -3.35 -5.19 -16.78
C ALA A 65 -3.63 -6.66 -17.13
N PHE A 66 -3.88 -7.48 -16.11
CA PHE A 66 -4.23 -8.90 -16.25
C PHE A 66 -5.52 -9.12 -17.06
N ILE A 67 -6.59 -8.39 -16.75
CA ILE A 67 -7.88 -8.52 -17.46
C ILE A 67 -7.83 -7.87 -18.86
N ARG A 68 -6.95 -6.89 -19.07
CA ARG A 68 -6.83 -6.19 -20.37
C ARG A 68 -6.08 -7.02 -21.40
N ASP A 69 -5.21 -7.94 -20.99
CA ASP A 69 -4.55 -8.92 -21.88
C ASP A 69 -5.43 -10.15 -22.16
N LYS A 70 -6.71 -9.88 -22.46
CA LYS A 70 -7.82 -10.84 -22.60
C LYS A 70 -7.70 -11.79 -23.80
N ASP A 71 -6.60 -11.72 -24.55
CA ASP A 71 -6.33 -12.51 -25.74
C ASP A 71 -5.15 -13.50 -25.59
N SER A 72 -4.56 -13.63 -24.39
CA SER A 72 -3.59 -14.70 -24.15
C SER A 72 -4.31 -16.05 -24.05
N LYS A 73 -3.93 -17.02 -24.88
CA LYS A 73 -4.49 -18.38 -25.00
C LYS A 73 -4.29 -19.27 -23.75
N SER A 74 -4.08 -18.67 -22.58
CA SER A 74 -3.49 -19.30 -21.40
C SER A 74 -4.48 -19.48 -20.24
N ILE A 75 -5.65 -18.85 -20.30
CA ILE A 75 -6.68 -18.90 -19.25
C ILE A 75 -8.05 -19.35 -19.78
N SER A 76 -8.81 -20.06 -18.95
CA SER A 76 -10.17 -20.54 -19.18
C SER A 76 -11.11 -20.12 -18.03
N ASP A 77 -12.40 -20.41 -18.18
CA ASP A 77 -13.42 -20.26 -17.12
C ASP A 77 -13.51 -18.85 -16.52
N VAL A 78 -13.29 -17.83 -17.37
CA VAL A 78 -13.37 -16.43 -16.97
C VAL A 78 -14.82 -16.07 -16.68
N GLY A 79 -15.11 -15.69 -15.44
CA GLY A 79 -16.45 -15.37 -14.99
C GLY A 79 -16.47 -14.37 -13.83
N TYR A 80 -17.67 -13.86 -13.54
CA TYR A 80 -17.92 -13.05 -12.35
C TYR A 80 -18.37 -13.95 -11.20
N ILE A 81 -17.95 -13.62 -9.98
CA ILE A 81 -18.54 -14.17 -8.77
C ILE A 81 -19.78 -13.32 -8.48
N GLU A 82 -20.94 -13.95 -8.38
CA GLU A 82 -22.21 -13.29 -8.08
C GLU A 82 -22.74 -13.76 -6.73
N GLU A 83 -23.01 -12.79 -5.84
CA GLU A 83 -23.64 -13.00 -4.53
C GLU A 83 -24.79 -11.99 -4.40
N ASP A 84 -25.97 -12.47 -4.01
CA ASP A 84 -27.20 -11.67 -3.90
C ASP A 84 -27.55 -10.82 -5.14
N GLY A 85 -27.28 -11.37 -6.34
CA GLY A 85 -27.55 -10.71 -7.62
C GLY A 85 -26.61 -9.55 -7.96
N LYS A 86 -25.53 -9.35 -7.19
CA LYS A 86 -24.48 -8.36 -7.45
C LYS A 86 -23.18 -9.05 -7.81
N LYS A 87 -22.42 -8.47 -8.75
CA LYS A 87 -21.09 -8.94 -9.13
C LYS A 87 -20.10 -8.57 -8.03
N THR A 88 -19.68 -9.54 -7.23
CA THR A 88 -18.82 -9.37 -6.06
C THR A 88 -17.40 -9.87 -6.28
N GLY A 89 -17.02 -10.34 -7.48
CA GLY A 89 -15.65 -10.76 -7.74
C GLY A 89 -15.41 -11.28 -9.15
N TYR A 90 -14.20 -11.78 -9.38
CA TYR A 90 -13.75 -12.36 -10.64
C TYR A 90 -13.16 -13.76 -10.39
N LYS A 91 -13.34 -14.65 -11.36
CA LYS A 91 -12.75 -15.98 -11.35
C LYS A 91 -12.19 -16.31 -12.73
N PHE A 92 -11.05 -17.01 -12.76
CA PHE A 92 -10.45 -17.57 -13.96
C PHE A 92 -9.54 -18.73 -13.59
N THR A 93 -9.16 -19.55 -14.58
CA THR A 93 -8.31 -20.73 -14.38
C THR A 93 -7.20 -20.78 -15.43
N TYR A 94 -5.97 -21.09 -15.02
CA TYR A 94 -4.94 -21.60 -15.91
C TYR A 94 -5.09 -23.12 -15.99
N PRO A 95 -5.56 -23.71 -17.10
CA PRO A 95 -5.83 -25.15 -17.18
C PRO A 95 -4.55 -25.99 -17.16
N GLU A 96 -3.45 -25.46 -17.69
CA GLU A 96 -2.14 -26.14 -17.74
C GLU A 96 -0.99 -25.16 -17.40
N TYR A 97 -0.78 -24.89 -16.12
CA TYR A 97 0.39 -24.15 -15.63
C TYR A 97 1.54 -25.11 -15.33
N GLU A 98 2.71 -24.92 -15.96
CA GLU A 98 3.87 -25.77 -15.77
C GLU A 98 4.83 -25.20 -14.71
N SER A 99 5.17 -26.01 -13.71
CA SER A 99 6.16 -25.70 -12.68
C SER A 99 6.95 -26.97 -12.33
N ASP A 100 8.28 -26.88 -12.36
CA ASP A 100 9.19 -28.01 -12.10
C ASP A 100 8.83 -29.27 -12.94
N GLY A 101 8.50 -29.08 -14.22
CA GLY A 101 8.13 -30.13 -15.18
C GLY A 101 6.78 -30.82 -14.89
N LYS A 102 5.95 -30.26 -14.00
CA LYS A 102 4.60 -30.75 -13.67
C LYS A 102 3.56 -29.74 -14.09
N LYS A 103 2.45 -30.23 -14.64
CA LYS A 103 1.30 -29.42 -15.02
C LYS A 103 0.26 -29.37 -13.89
N PHE A 104 -0.24 -28.17 -13.64
CA PHE A 104 -1.28 -27.89 -12.64
C PHE A 104 -2.40 -27.07 -13.25
N ALA A 105 -3.62 -27.26 -12.75
CA ALA A 105 -4.71 -26.34 -13.01
C ALA A 105 -4.75 -25.30 -11.88
N VAL A 106 -4.50 -24.03 -12.18
CA VAL A 106 -4.43 -22.95 -11.18
C VAL A 106 -5.67 -22.08 -11.30
N THR A 107 -6.59 -22.18 -10.35
CA THR A 107 -7.80 -21.36 -10.30
C THR A 107 -7.58 -20.16 -9.41
N VAL A 108 -7.89 -18.97 -9.91
CA VAL A 108 -7.78 -17.71 -9.17
C VAL A 108 -9.18 -17.17 -8.94
N GLU A 109 -9.48 -16.84 -7.69
CA GLU A 109 -10.69 -16.16 -7.27
C GLU A 109 -10.29 -14.83 -6.62
N VAL A 110 -10.89 -13.73 -7.10
CA VAL A 110 -10.57 -12.37 -6.70
C VAL A 110 -11.84 -11.71 -6.18
N ARG A 111 -11.81 -11.27 -4.93
CA ARG A 111 -12.95 -10.64 -4.24
C ARG A 111 -12.51 -9.30 -3.66
N PRO A 112 -13.33 -8.24 -3.65
CA PRO A 112 -13.03 -7.04 -2.90
C PRO A 112 -12.71 -7.43 -1.47
N TYR A 113 -11.58 -6.93 -0.97
CA TYR A 113 -11.17 -7.09 0.41
C TYR A 113 -12.29 -6.59 1.32
N GLN A 114 -12.69 -7.41 2.28
CA GLN A 114 -13.65 -7.03 3.31
C GLN A 114 -13.03 -7.32 4.67
N ASN A 115 -12.88 -6.29 5.50
CA ASN A 115 -12.45 -6.47 6.87
C ASN A 115 -13.60 -7.11 7.67
N THR A 116 -13.49 -8.41 7.97
CA THR A 116 -14.50 -9.16 8.71
C THR A 116 -14.47 -8.91 10.22
N GLU A 117 -13.42 -8.26 10.74
CA GLU A 117 -13.26 -7.99 12.18
C GLU A 117 -13.81 -6.61 12.57
N ASN A 118 -13.85 -5.65 11.64
CA ASN A 118 -14.43 -4.32 11.84
C ASN A 118 -15.11 -3.83 10.57
N ALA A 119 -16.45 -3.78 10.56
CA ALA A 119 -17.26 -3.38 9.41
C ALA A 119 -17.01 -1.93 8.91
N ASP A 120 -16.40 -1.09 9.75
CA ASP A 120 -16.05 0.31 9.47
C ASP A 120 -14.64 0.49 8.86
N ALA A 121 -13.84 -0.59 8.79
CA ALA A 121 -12.48 -0.60 8.26
C ALA A 121 -12.39 -1.27 6.87
N ASP A 122 -13.50 -1.34 6.14
CA ASP A 122 -13.52 -1.82 4.75
C ASP A 122 -12.89 -0.74 3.86
N TYR A 123 -11.61 -0.94 3.53
CA TYR A 123 -10.80 -0.01 2.74
C TYR A 123 -11.41 0.30 1.36
N ASN A 124 -12.29 -0.56 0.84
CA ASN A 124 -12.99 -0.34 -0.43
C ASN A 124 -14.23 0.56 -0.33
N LYS A 125 -14.65 0.94 0.88
CA LYS A 125 -15.76 1.90 1.10
C LYS A 125 -15.32 3.36 1.00
N LYS A 126 -14.00 3.63 0.98
CA LYS A 126 -13.43 4.99 0.90
C LYS A 126 -12.90 5.23 -0.52
N GLU A 127 -13.20 6.37 -1.14
CA GLU A 127 -12.65 6.74 -2.46
C GLU A 127 -11.16 7.10 -2.32
N VAL A 128 -10.29 6.41 -3.06
CA VAL A 128 -8.85 6.71 -3.14
C VAL A 128 -8.57 7.44 -4.45
N VAL A 129 -7.83 8.55 -4.38
CA VAL A 129 -7.45 9.33 -5.56
C VAL A 129 -6.25 8.68 -6.24
N ASP A 130 -6.21 8.66 -7.58
CA ASP A 130 -5.04 8.24 -8.38
C ASP A 130 -3.91 9.26 -8.21
N LEU A 131 -3.12 9.06 -7.17
CA LEU A 131 -1.81 9.66 -7.06
C LEU A 131 -0.96 8.92 -8.09
N LYS A 132 -0.57 9.59 -9.19
CA LYS A 132 0.41 9.08 -10.16
C LYS A 132 1.39 8.18 -9.43
N ARG A 133 1.48 6.88 -9.78
CA ARG A 133 2.34 5.85 -9.16
C ARG A 133 3.37 6.47 -8.21
N ILE A 134 3.03 6.55 -6.92
CA ILE A 134 3.89 7.16 -5.91
C ILE A 134 5.25 6.47 -5.99
N ASP A 135 6.28 7.25 -6.27
CA ASP A 135 7.65 6.79 -6.36
C ASP A 135 8.40 7.31 -5.13
N LEU A 136 8.58 6.45 -4.13
CA LEU A 136 9.28 6.81 -2.89
C LEU A 136 10.73 7.26 -3.11
N SER A 137 11.31 7.03 -4.29
CA SER A 137 12.63 7.61 -4.64
C SER A 137 12.56 9.12 -4.93
N LYS A 138 11.38 9.64 -5.26
CA LYS A 138 11.14 11.01 -5.75
C LYS A 138 10.04 11.75 -4.99
N ASP A 139 9.28 11.07 -4.14
CA ASP A 139 8.05 11.60 -3.56
C ASP A 139 8.11 11.64 -2.04
N GLY A 140 7.82 12.81 -1.47
CA GLY A 140 7.52 12.95 -0.04
C GLY A 140 6.04 12.69 0.21
N VAL A 141 5.70 11.73 1.08
CA VAL A 141 4.30 11.35 1.34
C VAL A 141 3.99 11.44 2.82
N TYR A 142 3.07 12.32 3.18
CA TYR A 142 2.50 12.40 4.51
C TYR A 142 1.06 11.87 4.49
N VAL A 143 0.77 10.95 5.40
CA VAL A 143 -0.59 10.46 5.71
C VAL A 143 -0.83 10.66 7.19
N GLN A 144 -1.91 11.37 7.52
CA GLN A 144 -2.32 11.55 8.91
C GLN A 144 -2.68 10.21 9.56
N ASP A 145 -2.18 9.97 10.77
CA ASP A 145 -2.51 8.81 11.60
C ASP A 145 -3.30 9.26 12.82
N ASP A 146 -4.55 8.81 12.92
CA ASP A 146 -5.46 9.16 14.01
C ASP A 146 -5.00 8.59 15.35
N LYS A 147 -4.15 7.56 15.38
CA LYS A 147 -3.63 7.02 16.66
C LYS A 147 -2.74 8.01 17.39
N ILE A 148 -1.95 8.79 16.62
CA ILE A 148 -1.03 9.79 17.19
C ILE A 148 -1.80 10.85 17.98
N ILE A 149 -2.97 11.26 17.48
CA ILE A 149 -3.78 12.30 18.12
C ILE A 149 -4.40 11.81 19.44
N GLU A 150 -4.76 10.53 19.51
CA GLU A 150 -5.28 9.93 20.75
C GLU A 150 -4.20 9.83 21.82
N GLU A 151 -2.97 9.45 21.43
CA GLU A 151 -1.81 9.40 22.33
C GLU A 151 -1.48 10.79 22.89
N ASP A 152 -1.48 11.82 22.05
CA ASP A 152 -1.28 13.21 22.47
C ASP A 152 -2.37 13.69 23.43
N PHE A 153 -3.63 13.29 23.21
CA PHE A 153 -4.71 13.59 24.14
C PHE A 153 -4.46 12.94 25.51
N ILE A 154 -4.11 11.66 25.55
CA ILE A 154 -3.81 10.94 26.80
C ILE A 154 -2.66 11.62 27.55
N LYS A 155 -1.60 12.00 26.83
CA LYS A 155 -0.48 12.76 27.38
C LYS A 155 -0.95 14.11 27.95
N ALA A 156 -1.75 14.87 27.19
CA ALA A 156 -2.28 16.15 27.64
C ALA A 156 -3.17 16.03 28.90
N VAL A 157 -3.93 14.94 29.04
CA VAL A 157 -4.67 14.62 30.28
C VAL A 157 -3.72 14.40 31.45
N SER A 158 -2.67 13.59 31.27
CA SER A 158 -1.67 13.33 32.31
C SER A 158 -0.90 14.59 32.75
N GLU A 159 -0.75 15.55 31.85
CA GLU A 159 -0.14 16.86 32.08
C GLU A 159 -1.14 17.90 32.65
N ASN A 160 -2.38 17.52 32.92
CA ASN A 160 -3.49 18.39 33.38
C ASN A 160 -3.79 19.57 32.44
N LYS A 161 -3.53 19.41 31.13
CA LYS A 161 -3.85 20.43 30.11
C LYS A 161 -5.31 20.36 29.66
N VAL A 162 -5.89 19.16 29.67
CA VAL A 162 -7.28 18.87 29.29
C VAL A 162 -7.85 17.80 30.24
N GLN A 163 -9.17 17.66 30.30
CA GLN A 163 -9.83 16.65 31.13
C GLN A 163 -10.18 15.41 30.32
N ALA A 164 -10.11 14.23 30.94
CA ALA A 164 -10.31 12.94 30.27
C ALA A 164 -11.73 12.78 29.68
N ASP A 165 -12.74 13.34 30.34
CA ASP A 165 -14.13 13.33 29.90
C ASP A 165 -14.40 14.24 28.70
N GLN A 166 -13.45 15.12 28.35
CA GLN A 166 -13.54 16.02 27.20
C GLN A 166 -13.00 15.39 25.90
N LYS A 167 -12.62 14.11 25.88
CA LYS A 167 -11.96 13.45 24.72
C LYS A 167 -12.61 13.79 23.39
N ASP A 168 -13.89 13.47 23.22
CA ASP A 168 -14.59 13.69 21.94
C ASP A 168 -14.71 15.17 21.58
N THR A 169 -14.84 16.04 22.59
CA THR A 169 -14.94 17.49 22.38
C THR A 169 -13.61 18.06 21.92
N VAL A 170 -12.50 17.62 22.53
CA VAL A 170 -11.15 18.04 22.17
C VAL A 170 -10.82 17.57 20.76
N LEU A 171 -10.96 16.26 20.49
CA LEU A 171 -10.55 15.66 19.21
C LEU A 171 -11.35 16.18 18.00
N LYS A 172 -12.61 16.59 18.18
CA LYS A 172 -13.43 17.20 17.12
C LYS A 172 -13.21 18.70 16.90
N ASN A 173 -12.51 19.38 17.82
CA ASN A 173 -12.34 20.84 17.79
C ASN A 173 -10.87 21.26 17.78
N LEU A 174 -10.03 20.49 17.09
CA LEU A 174 -8.61 20.77 16.98
C LEU A 174 -8.32 21.83 15.91
N ASP A 175 -7.28 22.62 16.19
CA ASP A 175 -6.52 23.38 15.21
C ASP A 175 -5.27 22.58 14.86
N ILE A 176 -5.31 21.93 13.71
CA ILE A 176 -4.22 21.11 13.20
C ILE A 176 -3.39 21.93 12.24
N ARG A 177 -2.08 21.97 12.49
CA ARG A 177 -1.14 22.75 11.69
C ARG A 177 -0.04 21.86 11.16
N TRP A 178 0.01 21.73 9.84
CA TRP A 178 1.08 21.06 9.11
C TRP A 178 2.04 22.08 8.56
N ASN A 179 3.32 21.98 8.90
CA ASN A 179 4.37 22.84 8.36
C ASN A 179 5.43 21.98 7.65
N TYR A 180 5.60 22.23 6.36
CA TYR A 180 6.58 21.58 5.50
C TYR A 180 7.67 22.58 5.12
N VAL A 181 8.92 22.22 5.33
CA VAL A 181 10.09 23.00 4.89
C VAL A 181 10.83 22.19 3.84
N VAL A 182 10.74 22.67 2.61
CA VAL A 182 11.47 22.16 1.45
C VAL A 182 12.82 22.87 1.43
N ALA A 183 13.88 22.10 1.61
CA ALA A 183 15.25 22.56 1.49
C ALA A 183 15.89 21.86 0.29
N ALA A 184 16.30 22.62 -0.71
CA ALA A 184 16.90 22.09 -1.92
C ALA A 184 18.21 22.82 -2.22
N ASP A 185 19.32 22.13 -2.02
CA ASP A 185 20.63 22.57 -2.48
C ASP A 185 21.07 21.77 -3.73
N LYS A 186 22.26 22.07 -4.26
CA LYS A 186 22.79 21.43 -5.48
C LYS A 186 22.95 19.91 -5.37
N ASN A 187 23.03 19.36 -4.17
CA ASN A 187 23.41 17.98 -3.89
C ASN A 187 22.41 17.23 -3.00
N GLN A 188 21.42 17.92 -2.41
CA GLN A 188 20.45 17.32 -1.50
C GLN A 188 19.11 18.07 -1.54
N GLN A 189 18.02 17.30 -1.49
CA GLN A 189 16.66 17.80 -1.40
C GLN A 189 15.97 17.08 -0.24
N ASN A 190 15.50 17.86 0.73
CA ASN A 190 14.85 17.34 1.92
C ASN A 190 13.50 18.02 2.14
N ILE A 191 12.56 17.27 2.72
CA ILE A 191 11.32 17.81 3.25
C ILE A 191 11.28 17.52 4.74
N TRP A 192 11.36 18.58 5.54
CA TRP A 192 11.06 18.51 6.97
C TRP A 192 9.60 18.82 7.19
N GLN A 193 8.89 17.93 7.86
CA GLN A 193 7.51 18.08 8.25
C GLN A 193 7.42 18.29 9.75
N ASN A 194 6.48 19.12 10.18
CA ASN A 194 6.09 19.27 11.57
C ASN A 194 4.58 19.40 11.66
N VAL A 195 3.91 18.45 12.32
CA VAL A 195 2.47 18.49 12.58
C VAL A 195 2.27 18.85 14.03
N SER A 196 1.42 19.84 14.29
CA SER A 196 1.08 20.25 15.64
C SER A 196 -0.43 20.30 15.84
N TYR A 197 -0.86 19.85 17.00
CA TYR A 197 -2.27 19.77 17.38
C TYR A 197 -2.54 20.75 18.52
N TYR A 198 -3.45 21.69 18.28
CA TYR A 198 -3.85 22.68 19.26
C TYR A 198 -5.32 22.54 19.63
N TYR A 199 -5.63 22.74 20.91
CA TYR A 199 -6.99 22.90 21.40
C TYR A 199 -7.09 24.18 22.21
N ASN A 200 -7.94 25.12 21.79
CA ASN A 200 -8.09 26.44 22.43
C ASN A 200 -6.75 27.18 22.67
N GLY A 201 -5.80 27.04 21.74
CA GLY A 201 -4.46 27.64 21.83
C GLY A 201 -3.45 26.85 22.68
N ILE A 202 -3.85 25.74 23.29
CA ILE A 202 -2.98 24.84 24.05
C ILE A 202 -2.39 23.81 23.09
N LEU A 203 -1.06 23.67 23.08
CA LEU A 203 -0.37 22.61 22.34
C LEU A 203 -0.57 21.26 23.03
N LEU A 204 -1.23 20.33 22.32
CA LEU A 204 -1.42 18.95 22.77
C LEU A 204 -0.20 18.09 22.39
N GLY A 205 0.26 18.21 21.14
CA GLY A 205 1.40 17.47 20.64
C GLY A 205 2.01 18.08 19.38
N GLU A 206 3.27 17.74 19.13
CA GLU A 206 4.08 18.24 18.03
C GLU A 206 4.98 17.10 17.52
N HIS A 207 4.96 16.88 16.22
CA HIS A 207 5.57 15.70 15.58
C HIS A 207 6.45 16.13 14.41
N PRO A 208 7.73 16.46 14.68
CA PRO A 208 8.70 16.73 13.64
C PRO A 208 9.17 15.41 13.00
N MET A 209 9.21 15.36 11.68
CA MET A 209 9.67 14.21 10.91
C MET A 209 10.44 14.66 9.66
N LEU A 210 11.51 13.94 9.33
CA LEU A 210 12.12 14.03 8.01
C LEU A 210 11.29 13.19 7.04
N LEU A 211 10.50 13.85 6.20
CA LEU A 211 9.55 13.20 5.30
C LEU A 211 10.23 12.65 4.03
N TYR A 212 11.27 13.35 3.56
CA TYR A 212 12.03 12.97 2.38
C TYR A 212 13.47 13.44 2.51
N ASP A 213 14.40 12.59 2.04
CA ASP A 213 15.83 12.91 1.87
C ASP A 213 16.36 12.23 0.60
N SER A 214 16.73 13.02 -0.40
CA SER A 214 17.19 12.47 -1.69
C SER A 214 18.43 11.58 -1.58
N ARG A 215 19.26 11.74 -0.53
CA ARG A 215 20.41 10.86 -0.29
C ARG A 215 20.02 9.44 0.10
N GLN A 216 18.85 9.30 0.71
CA GLN A 216 18.30 8.00 1.12
C GLN A 216 17.38 7.44 0.04
N ALA A 217 16.58 8.31 -0.57
CA ALA A 217 15.58 7.94 -1.57
C ALA A 217 16.20 7.56 -2.92
N GLY A 218 17.37 8.11 -3.27
CA GLY A 218 18.10 7.79 -4.50
C GLY A 218 17.56 8.45 -5.78
N GLY A 219 16.54 9.30 -5.67
CA GLY A 219 15.97 10.09 -6.75
C GLY A 219 16.03 11.60 -6.47
N THR A 220 15.45 12.38 -7.38
CA THR A 220 15.28 13.83 -7.22
C THR A 220 13.84 14.09 -6.81
N LEU A 221 13.63 14.94 -5.80
CA LEU A 221 12.30 15.28 -5.30
C LEU A 221 11.42 15.86 -6.43
N GLU A 222 10.25 15.30 -6.67
CA GLU A 222 9.32 15.80 -7.69
C GLU A 222 7.97 16.20 -7.07
N ASN A 223 7.51 15.44 -6.07
CA ASN A 223 6.16 15.56 -5.54
C ASN A 223 6.14 15.57 -4.00
N LEU A 224 5.21 16.35 -3.43
CA LEU A 224 4.84 16.31 -2.03
C LEU A 224 3.34 16.01 -1.94
N TYR A 225 3.01 14.86 -1.35
CA TYR A 225 1.64 14.42 -1.08
C TYR A 225 1.28 14.66 0.38
N ILE A 226 0.21 15.42 0.61
CA ILE A 226 -0.33 15.71 1.93
C ILE A 226 -1.75 15.15 1.99
N CYS A 227 -1.88 13.96 2.58
CA CYS A 227 -3.15 13.32 2.89
C CYS A 227 -3.57 13.72 4.31
N PHE A 228 -4.64 14.50 4.42
CA PHE A 228 -5.10 15.03 5.70
C PHE A 228 -6.60 14.85 5.88
N GLU A 229 -7.03 14.63 7.12
CA GLU A 229 -8.44 14.60 7.49
C GLU A 229 -8.85 15.95 8.08
N PRO A 230 -9.86 16.63 7.53
CA PRO A 230 -10.27 17.93 8.03
C PRO A 230 -10.79 17.89 9.47
N ASN A 231 -10.30 18.81 10.29
CA ASN A 231 -10.82 19.10 11.62
C ASN A 231 -11.45 20.50 11.68
N ALA A 232 -11.77 21.01 12.87
CA ALA A 232 -12.40 22.31 13.05
C ALA A 232 -11.60 23.47 12.46
N LYS A 233 -10.26 23.42 12.55
CA LYS A 233 -9.34 24.35 11.88
C LYS A 233 -8.14 23.58 11.32
N ASN A 234 -7.78 23.89 10.08
CA ASN A 234 -6.72 23.20 9.36
C ASN A 234 -5.79 24.25 8.73
N THR A 235 -4.51 24.21 9.06
CA THR A 235 -3.51 25.12 8.48
C THR A 235 -2.38 24.32 7.86
N ILE A 236 -2.18 24.44 6.55
CA ILE A 236 -1.08 23.79 5.82
C ILE A 236 -0.11 24.87 5.38
N THR A 237 1.13 24.85 5.86
CA THR A 237 2.19 25.75 5.47
C THR A 237 3.26 24.99 4.68
N VAL A 238 3.59 25.45 3.48
CA VAL A 238 4.68 24.89 2.66
C VAL A 238 5.70 25.99 2.39
N GLN A 239 6.88 25.84 2.98
CA GLN A 239 8.02 26.74 2.82
C GLN A 239 8.97 26.19 1.77
N ASN A 240 9.02 26.85 0.62
CA ASN A 240 9.89 26.53 -0.50
C ASN A 240 10.72 27.77 -0.85
N LYS A 241 11.68 28.10 0.02
CA LYS A 241 12.46 29.35 -0.10
C LYS A 241 13.48 29.33 -1.23
N ASP A 242 13.89 28.13 -1.64
CA ASP A 242 14.78 27.92 -2.78
C ASP A 242 14.04 27.99 -4.12
N ASP A 243 12.72 28.21 -4.10
CA ASP A 243 11.81 28.14 -5.24
C ASP A 243 11.99 26.84 -6.04
N TYR A 244 12.23 25.73 -5.36
CA TYR A 244 12.43 24.42 -5.98
C TYR A 244 11.17 23.98 -6.74
N PRO A 245 11.27 23.44 -7.96
CA PRO A 245 10.09 22.95 -8.70
C PRO A 245 9.47 21.76 -7.98
N LEU A 246 8.30 21.97 -7.36
CA LEU A 246 7.61 20.96 -6.56
C LEU A 246 6.13 20.86 -6.91
N ASN A 247 5.65 19.67 -7.23
CA ASN A 247 4.22 19.42 -7.32
C ASN A 247 3.66 19.14 -5.92
N LEU A 248 2.71 19.96 -5.48
CA LEU A 248 2.03 19.84 -4.20
C LEU A 248 0.65 19.24 -4.40
N PHE A 249 0.42 18.08 -3.79
CA PHE A 249 -0.86 17.37 -3.81
C PHE A 249 -1.53 17.49 -2.44
N LEU A 250 -2.64 18.24 -2.40
CA LEU A 250 -3.48 18.39 -1.21
C LEU A 250 -4.66 17.44 -1.31
N ILE A 251 -4.64 16.38 -0.50
CA ILE A 251 -5.60 15.29 -0.59
C ILE A 251 -6.42 15.30 0.69
N LYS A 252 -7.63 15.85 0.57
CA LYS A 252 -8.65 15.75 1.61
C LYS A 252 -9.08 14.30 1.73
N GLN A 253 -8.99 13.76 2.93
CA GLN A 253 -9.52 12.45 3.30
C GLN A 253 -10.85 12.62 4.05
N GLY A 254 -11.73 11.63 3.92
CA GLY A 254 -13.04 11.64 4.57
C GLY A 254 -14.09 12.56 3.92
N ASP A 255 -15.32 12.43 4.40
CA ASP A 255 -16.49 13.08 3.83
C ASP A 255 -16.76 14.47 4.40
N GLN A 256 -16.03 14.86 5.46
CA GLN A 256 -16.20 16.18 6.07
C GLN A 256 -15.74 17.28 5.11
N ALA A 257 -16.51 18.38 5.07
CA ALA A 257 -16.12 19.59 4.38
C ALA A 257 -14.86 20.19 5.03
N ALA A 258 -13.85 20.47 4.23
CA ALA A 258 -12.59 21.07 4.66
C ALA A 258 -12.70 22.59 4.78
N LYS A 259 -12.38 23.09 5.98
CA LYS A 259 -12.02 24.50 6.20
C LYS A 259 -10.51 24.57 6.38
N VAL A 260 -9.79 24.86 5.30
CA VAL A 260 -8.32 24.79 5.27
C VAL A 260 -7.69 26.09 4.81
N GLU A 261 -6.70 26.56 5.56
CA GLU A 261 -5.84 27.67 5.18
C GLU A 261 -4.51 27.10 4.67
N VAL A 262 -4.12 27.46 3.45
CA VAL A 262 -2.90 26.99 2.80
C VAL A 262 -1.96 28.17 2.60
N HIS A 263 -0.83 28.16 3.30
CA HIS A 263 0.19 29.19 3.25
C HIS A 263 1.39 28.71 2.45
N LEU A 264 1.65 29.37 1.32
CA LEU A 264 2.80 29.11 0.46
C LEU A 264 3.85 30.18 0.70
N VAL A 265 5.06 29.77 1.08
CA VAL A 265 6.14 30.70 1.41
C VAL A 265 7.31 30.49 0.46
N GLY A 266 7.69 31.53 -0.28
CA GLY A 266 8.81 31.51 -1.22
C GLY A 266 9.68 32.76 -1.08
N THR A 267 10.59 32.99 -2.03
CA THR A 267 11.46 34.19 -2.03
C THR A 267 11.29 35.09 -3.25
N LYS A 268 10.44 34.70 -4.21
CA LYS A 268 10.06 35.51 -5.37
C LYS A 268 8.66 36.08 -5.21
N GLU A 269 8.29 37.02 -6.08
CA GLU A 269 6.90 37.44 -6.21
C GLU A 269 6.11 36.43 -7.05
N LYS A 270 4.83 36.24 -6.73
CA LYS A 270 3.97 35.22 -7.36
C LYS A 270 3.88 35.33 -8.88
N GLU A 271 4.02 36.55 -9.40
CA GLU A 271 3.97 36.88 -10.83
C GLU A 271 5.14 36.26 -11.63
N HIS A 272 6.20 35.78 -10.96
CA HIS A 272 7.32 35.09 -11.61
C HIS A 272 7.11 33.58 -11.82
N PHE A 273 5.95 33.06 -11.39
CA PHE A 273 5.55 31.67 -11.59
C PHE A 273 4.42 31.56 -12.62
N GLY A 274 4.06 30.33 -12.97
CA GLY A 274 3.00 30.05 -13.93
C GLY A 274 3.49 29.81 -15.35
N GLU A 275 2.61 29.27 -16.19
CA GLU A 275 2.96 28.76 -17.53
C GLU A 275 3.48 29.86 -18.49
N GLU A 276 3.05 31.10 -18.29
CA GLU A 276 3.49 32.24 -19.12
C GLU A 276 4.96 32.63 -18.85
N GLN A 277 5.41 32.51 -17.60
CA GLN A 277 6.74 32.97 -17.16
C GLN A 277 7.73 31.83 -16.91
N ASP A 278 7.23 30.60 -16.76
CA ASP A 278 7.99 29.37 -16.54
C ASP A 278 7.23 28.16 -17.14
N PRO A 279 7.18 28.04 -18.48
CA PRO A 279 6.44 26.97 -19.16
C PRO A 279 6.97 25.57 -18.80
N ASP A 280 8.29 25.47 -18.58
CA ASP A 280 9.01 24.23 -18.29
C ASP A 280 8.97 23.83 -16.81
N PHE A 281 8.33 24.62 -15.95
CA PHE A 281 8.23 24.39 -14.50
C PHE A 281 9.59 24.14 -13.83
N THR A 282 10.48 25.10 -14.01
CA THR A 282 11.83 25.05 -13.44
C THR A 282 11.89 25.59 -12.01
N LYS A 283 10.81 26.22 -11.51
CA LYS A 283 10.76 26.83 -10.17
C LYS A 283 9.34 26.94 -9.61
N GLY A 284 9.25 26.99 -8.27
CA GLY A 284 8.00 27.24 -7.55
C GLY A 284 7.14 25.99 -7.36
N ILE A 285 5.87 26.20 -7.05
CA ILE A 285 4.95 25.12 -6.67
C ILE A 285 3.79 25.03 -7.68
N ARG A 286 3.47 23.80 -8.10
CA ARG A 286 2.23 23.48 -8.81
C ARG A 286 1.27 22.75 -7.90
N ILE A 287 0.03 23.21 -7.78
CA ILE A 287 -0.93 22.67 -6.81
C ILE A 287 -1.93 21.76 -7.51
N ARG A 288 -2.22 20.63 -6.89
CA ARG A 288 -3.31 19.73 -7.25
C ARG A 288 -4.12 19.40 -6.00
N ALA A 289 -5.45 19.45 -6.09
CA ALA A 289 -6.31 19.14 -4.95
C ALA A 289 -7.62 18.43 -5.35
N ASN A 290 -8.22 17.68 -4.43
CA ASN A 290 -9.56 17.08 -4.58
C ASN A 290 -10.65 17.86 -3.83
N PHE A 291 -10.48 19.17 -3.63
CA PHE A 291 -11.52 19.99 -3.02
C PHE A 291 -12.78 20.02 -3.91
N THR A 292 -13.93 20.00 -3.24
CA THR A 292 -15.27 20.04 -3.79
C THR A 292 -15.91 21.39 -3.50
N ASP A 293 -17.08 21.66 -4.08
CA ASP A 293 -17.84 22.89 -3.82
C ASP A 293 -18.30 23.05 -2.35
N ALA A 294 -18.28 21.96 -1.57
CA ALA A 294 -18.60 21.98 -0.14
C ALA A 294 -17.41 22.46 0.72
N ASP A 295 -16.20 22.44 0.17
CA ASP A 295 -14.97 22.83 0.87
C ASP A 295 -14.73 24.35 0.75
N THR A 296 -14.09 24.95 1.77
CA THR A 296 -13.75 26.37 1.78
C THR A 296 -12.24 26.57 1.97
N PRO A 297 -11.41 26.25 0.97
CA PRO A 297 -9.97 26.46 1.06
C PRO A 297 -9.63 27.95 0.86
N LEU A 298 -8.77 28.48 1.73
CA LEU A 298 -8.19 29.82 1.60
C LEU A 298 -6.70 29.68 1.34
N PHE A 299 -6.21 30.29 0.26
CA PHE A 299 -4.80 30.25 -0.09
C PHE A 299 -4.14 31.61 0.14
N TYR A 300 -2.94 31.56 0.69
CA TYR A 300 -2.10 32.71 0.95
C TYR A 300 -0.72 32.48 0.37
N TYR A 301 -0.12 33.55 -0.17
CA TYR A 301 1.27 33.53 -0.62
C TYR A 301 2.07 34.61 0.08
N LYS A 302 3.26 34.24 0.54
CA LYS A 302 4.27 35.13 1.11
C LYS A 302 5.57 35.01 0.33
N GLY A 303 5.84 36.01 -0.51
CA GLY A 303 7.08 36.19 -1.25
C GLY A 303 8.09 37.06 -0.49
N ARG A 304 8.65 38.08 -1.16
CA ARG A 304 9.52 39.08 -0.48
C ARG A 304 8.72 40.11 0.30
N GLY A 305 7.48 40.35 -0.11
CA GLY A 305 6.55 41.28 0.52
C GLY A 305 5.73 40.67 1.66
N SER A 306 4.65 41.39 1.99
CA SER A 306 3.63 40.92 2.92
C SER A 306 2.89 39.71 2.36
N GLU A 307 2.33 38.89 3.25
CA GLU A 307 1.44 37.81 2.85
C GLU A 307 0.17 38.37 2.20
N THR A 308 -0.25 37.76 1.09
CA THR A 308 -1.45 38.15 0.35
C THR A 308 -2.34 36.95 0.13
N SER A 309 -3.66 37.12 0.25
CA SER A 309 -4.63 36.11 -0.16
C SER A 309 -4.63 35.96 -1.69
N LEU A 310 -4.83 34.73 -2.15
CA LEU A 310 -4.92 34.40 -3.56
C LEU A 310 -6.36 34.07 -3.93
N ASN A 311 -6.86 34.67 -5.00
CA ASN A 311 -8.10 34.21 -5.61
C ASN A 311 -7.85 33.05 -6.58
N GLN A 312 -8.93 32.39 -7.02
CA GLN A 312 -8.84 31.23 -7.90
C GLN A 312 -8.10 31.49 -9.22
N SER A 313 -8.34 32.65 -9.86
CA SER A 313 -7.63 33.00 -11.10
C SER A 313 -6.12 33.17 -10.89
N GLN A 314 -5.70 33.73 -9.75
CA GLN A 314 -4.28 33.84 -9.39
C GLN A 314 -3.66 32.47 -9.08
N LEU A 315 -4.41 31.56 -8.45
CA LEU A 315 -3.97 30.20 -8.16
C LEU A 315 -3.78 29.40 -9.44
N GLU A 316 -4.74 29.45 -10.36
CA GLU A 316 -4.64 28.81 -11.67
C GLU A 316 -3.48 29.40 -12.47
N LYS A 317 -3.37 30.73 -12.52
CA LYS A 317 -2.33 31.42 -13.30
C LYS A 317 -0.92 31.16 -12.78
N TYR A 318 -0.68 31.34 -11.49
CA TYR A 318 0.68 31.37 -10.93
C TYR A 318 1.12 30.04 -10.30
N PHE A 319 0.16 29.25 -9.81
CA PHE A 319 0.43 27.98 -9.13
C PHE A 319 -0.17 26.78 -9.87
N GLY A 320 -0.71 27.00 -11.07
CA GLY A 320 -1.29 25.95 -11.89
C GLY A 320 -2.35 25.14 -11.17
N LEU A 321 -3.08 25.74 -10.21
CA LEU A 321 -4.08 25.01 -9.43
C LEU A 321 -5.05 24.32 -10.37
N SER A 322 -5.15 23.01 -10.23
CA SER A 322 -6.17 22.23 -10.93
C SER A 322 -6.71 21.16 -10.01
N GLY A 323 -7.90 20.66 -10.36
CA GLY A 323 -8.39 19.43 -9.77
C GLY A 323 -7.38 18.30 -9.96
N LEU A 324 -7.46 17.29 -9.10
CA LEU A 324 -6.83 16.00 -9.34
C LEU A 324 -7.55 15.32 -10.51
N ASP A 325 -7.17 15.68 -11.75
CA ASP A 325 -7.65 15.09 -13.01
C ASP A 325 -7.01 13.73 -13.34
N GLY A 326 -6.49 13.03 -12.33
CA GLY A 326 -6.32 11.59 -12.47
C GLY A 326 -7.70 11.01 -12.72
N LYS A 327 -7.90 10.31 -13.85
CA LYS A 327 -9.11 9.49 -14.04
C LYS A 327 -9.38 8.81 -12.70
N ARG A 328 -10.57 8.96 -12.12
CA ARG A 328 -10.92 8.31 -10.84
C ARG A 328 -10.49 6.83 -10.91
N VAL A 329 -9.34 6.49 -10.33
CA VAL A 329 -8.93 5.10 -10.19
C VAL A 329 -9.54 4.65 -8.90
N HIS A 330 -10.49 3.75 -9.00
CA HIS A 330 -11.00 3.03 -7.85
C HIS A 330 -9.91 2.06 -7.41
N THR A 331 -8.85 2.55 -6.74
CA THR A 331 -7.83 1.68 -6.16
C THR A 331 -8.50 0.80 -5.11
N ARG A 332 -8.96 -0.37 -5.53
CA ARG A 332 -9.71 -1.30 -4.68
C ARG A 332 -8.75 -2.40 -4.25
N LEU A 333 -8.74 -2.70 -2.95
CA LEU A 333 -8.05 -3.85 -2.40
C LEU A 333 -8.89 -5.09 -2.68
N TYR A 334 -8.25 -6.15 -3.15
CA TYR A 334 -8.89 -7.43 -3.40
C TYR A 334 -8.16 -8.53 -2.66
N ASP A 335 -8.91 -9.41 -2.02
CA ASP A 335 -8.45 -10.72 -1.63
C ASP A 335 -8.39 -11.63 -2.84
N VAL A 336 -7.23 -12.23 -3.04
CA VAL A 336 -6.94 -13.22 -4.06
C VAL A 336 -6.76 -14.55 -3.39
N THR A 337 -7.51 -15.54 -3.85
CA THR A 337 -7.35 -16.94 -3.50
C THR A 337 -6.88 -17.69 -4.73
N VAL A 338 -5.70 -18.32 -4.65
CA VAL A 338 -5.12 -19.14 -5.71
C VAL A 338 -5.17 -20.60 -5.29
N LYS A 339 -6.00 -21.39 -5.98
CA LYS A 339 -6.15 -22.84 -5.75
C LYS A 339 -5.39 -23.59 -6.82
N VAL A 340 -4.47 -24.45 -6.40
CA VAL A 340 -3.64 -25.25 -7.31
C VAL A 340 -4.12 -26.70 -7.27
N ASN A 341 -4.66 -27.14 -8.39
CA ASN A 341 -5.24 -28.47 -8.56
C ASN A 341 -4.34 -29.34 -9.46
N ARG A 342 -4.35 -30.64 -9.19
CA ARG A 342 -3.79 -31.65 -10.09
C ARG A 342 -4.74 -32.85 -10.12
N GLU A 343 -5.06 -33.34 -11.31
CA GLU A 343 -5.98 -34.48 -11.49
C GLU A 343 -7.32 -34.28 -10.75
N ASN A 344 -7.89 -33.07 -10.84
CA ASN A 344 -9.14 -32.67 -10.17
C ASN A 344 -9.12 -32.74 -8.64
N LYS A 345 -7.93 -32.76 -8.02
CA LYS A 345 -7.76 -32.66 -6.57
C LYS A 345 -6.96 -31.42 -6.21
N GLU A 346 -7.44 -30.67 -5.22
CA GLU A 346 -6.72 -29.54 -4.65
C GLU A 346 -5.46 -30.02 -3.93
N ILE A 347 -4.32 -29.43 -4.28
CA ILE A 347 -3.01 -29.72 -3.68
C ILE A 347 -2.67 -28.67 -2.63
N THR A 348 -2.92 -27.40 -2.95
CA THR A 348 -2.69 -26.27 -2.06
C THR A 348 -3.57 -25.08 -2.44
N THR A 349 -3.81 -24.22 -1.45
CA THR A 349 -4.51 -22.95 -1.60
C THR A 349 -3.66 -21.86 -0.98
N LEU A 350 -3.44 -20.78 -1.73
CA LEU A 350 -2.72 -19.59 -1.29
C LEU A 350 -3.69 -18.42 -1.24
N THR A 351 -3.50 -17.54 -0.27
CA THR A 351 -4.25 -16.29 -0.14
C THR A 351 -3.30 -15.11 -0.16
N GLY A 352 -3.78 -13.98 -0.66
CA GLY A 352 -3.03 -12.73 -0.68
C GLY A 352 -3.92 -11.56 -1.01
N THR A 353 -3.37 -10.35 -0.94
CA THR A 353 -4.10 -9.12 -1.24
C THR A 353 -3.43 -8.41 -2.41
N VAL A 354 -4.23 -7.89 -3.35
CA VAL A 354 -3.78 -7.12 -4.52
C VAL A 354 -4.58 -5.83 -4.65
N THR A 355 -4.00 -4.82 -5.27
CA THR A 355 -4.71 -3.56 -5.60
C THR A 355 -5.17 -3.59 -7.05
N ARG A 356 -6.28 -2.92 -7.35
CA ARG A 356 -6.76 -2.68 -8.71
C ARG A 356 -6.97 -1.20 -8.91
#